data_AF-A0A6J5WIP2-F1
#
_entry.id   AF-A0A6J5WIP2-F1
#
_cell.length_a   1.000
_cell.length_b   1.000
_cell.length_c   1.000
_cell.angle_alpha   90.00
_cell.angle_beta   90.00
_cell.angle_gamma   90.00
#
_symmetry.space_group_name_H-M   'P 1'
#
loop_
_entity.id
_entity.type
_entity.pdbx_description
1 polymer ?
#
loop_
_entity_poly.entity_id
_entity_poly.type
_entity_poly.pdbx_seq_one_letter_code
_entity_poly.pdbx_strand_id
1 'polypeptide(L)'
;MRRHTMLPETPSQPQKKYILENNLATEQELKAIHKKIDELVEDGVEFADGRPLPPRSQLLENVFADPKGFGIRPDGSYRCADPEFTQGTAHV
;
A
#
# COMPACT_ATOMS: atom_id res chain seq x y z
N MET A 1 35.01 -19.60 16.23
CA MET A 1 33.99 -18.83 15.48
C MET A 1 32.63 -19.49 15.66
N ARG A 2 31.77 -18.98 16.55
CA ARG A 2 30.36 -19.39 16.61
C ARG A 2 29.58 -18.42 15.73
N ARG A 3 29.01 -18.89 14.62
CA ARG A 3 28.02 -18.12 13.86
C ARG A 3 26.77 -18.05 14.73
N HIS A 4 26.61 -16.95 15.46
CA HIS A 4 25.32 -16.59 16.02
C HIS A 4 24.42 -16.24 14.83
N THR A 5 23.54 -17.17 14.44
CA THR A 5 22.35 -16.84 13.68
C THR A 5 21.47 -15.99 14.61
N MET A 6 21.70 -14.68 14.62
CA MET A 6 20.75 -13.73 15.17
C MET A 6 19.58 -13.70 14.18
N LEU A 7 18.48 -14.41 14.49
CA LEU A 7 17.20 -13.80 14.15
C LEU A 7 17.18 -12.52 15.00
N PRO A 8 17.19 -11.32 14.40
CA PRO A 8 17.17 -10.10 15.19
C PRO A 8 15.91 -10.14 16.04
N GLU A 9 16.07 -10.04 17.36
CA GLU A 9 14.96 -9.87 18.29
C GLU A 9 14.07 -8.75 17.73
N THR A 10 12.92 -9.13 17.18
CA THR A 10 12.00 -8.13 16.63
C THR A 10 11.51 -7.25 17.77
N PRO A 11 11.23 -5.95 17.56
CA PRO A 11 10.81 -5.03 18.64
C PRO A 11 9.64 -5.56 19.50
N SER A 12 8.83 -6.46 18.96
CA SER A 12 7.72 -7.13 19.64
C SER A 12 8.13 -8.01 20.84
N GLN A 13 9.32 -8.64 20.81
CA GLN A 13 9.75 -9.60 21.83
C GLN A 13 10.15 -8.91 23.16
N PRO A 14 11.03 -7.88 23.15
CA PRO A 14 11.31 -7.09 24.35
C PRO A 14 10.05 -6.41 24.93
N GLN A 15 9.15 -5.97 24.07
CA GLN A 15 7.92 -5.29 24.47
C GLN A 15 6.93 -6.25 25.16
N LYS A 16 6.73 -7.45 24.61
CA LYS A 16 5.90 -8.49 25.25
C LYS A 16 6.40 -8.81 26.66
N LYS A 17 7.73 -8.94 26.82
CA LYS A 17 8.36 -9.21 28.12
C LYS A 17 8.06 -8.09 29.12
N TYR A 18 8.26 -6.83 28.73
CA TYR A 18 7.95 -5.68 29.59
C TYR A 18 6.48 -5.63 30.03
N ILE A 19 5.54 -5.89 29.11
CA ILE A 19 4.10 -5.87 29.41
C ILE A 19 3.72 -6.91 30.48
N LEU A 20 4.27 -8.12 30.37
CA LEU A 20 4.01 -9.20 31.33
C LEU A 20 4.69 -8.94 32.67
N GLU A 21 5.96 -8.49 32.66
CA GLU A 21 6.72 -8.19 33.88
C GLU A 21 6.10 -7.05 34.71
N ASN A 22 5.43 -6.09 34.05
CA ASN A 22 4.77 -4.97 34.71
C ASN A 22 3.27 -5.20 34.95
N ASN A 23 2.75 -6.42 34.75
CA ASN A 23 1.33 -6.77 34.91
C ASN A 23 0.37 -5.84 34.13
N LEU A 24 0.79 -5.34 32.97
CA LEU A 24 0.00 -4.42 32.14
C LEU A 24 -1.05 -5.15 31.30
N ALA A 25 -0.81 -6.44 31.01
CA ALA A 25 -1.76 -7.35 30.38
C ALA A 25 -1.38 -8.80 30.69
N THR A 26 -2.32 -9.71 30.49
CA THR A 26 -2.12 -11.15 30.60
C THR A 26 -1.69 -11.75 29.26
N GLU A 27 -1.10 -12.95 29.32
CA GLU A 27 -0.73 -13.66 28.09
C GLU A 27 -1.96 -14.05 27.24
N GLN A 28 -3.13 -14.24 27.88
CA GLN A 28 -4.39 -14.50 27.18
C GLN A 28 -4.87 -13.26 26.41
N GLU A 29 -4.80 -12.07 27.01
CA GLU A 29 -5.16 -10.83 26.34
C GLU A 29 -4.23 -10.53 25.16
N LEU A 30 -2.92 -10.75 25.31
CA LEU A 30 -1.98 -10.59 24.21
C LEU A 30 -2.25 -11.57 23.06
N LYS A 31 -2.59 -12.82 23.37
CA LYS A 31 -3.01 -13.81 22.35
C LYS A 31 -4.31 -13.40 21.66
N ALA A 32 -5.27 -12.84 22.40
CA ALA A 32 -6.52 -12.35 21.83
C ALA A 32 -6.28 -11.14 20.89
N ILE A 33 -5.34 -10.25 21.24
CA ILE A 33 -4.93 -9.14 20.37
C ILE A 33 -4.28 -9.66 19.09
N HIS A 34 -3.36 -10.62 19.18
CA HIS A 34 -2.75 -11.21 17.98
C HIS A 34 -3.80 -11.86 17.07
N LYS A 35 -4.73 -12.63 17.63
CA LYS A 35 -5.83 -13.23 16.84
C LYS A 35 -6.65 -12.18 16.10
N LYS A 36 -6.98 -11.07 16.76
CA LYS A 36 -7.70 -9.95 16.12
C LYS A 36 -6.87 -9.29 15.01
N ILE A 37 -5.55 -9.18 15.18
CA ILE A 37 -4.67 -8.64 14.14
C ILE A 37 -4.65 -9.58 12.93
N ASP A 38 -4.52 -10.89 13.16
CA ASP A 38 -4.54 -11.89 12.08
C ASP A 38 -5.87 -11.81 11.29
N GLU A 39 -7.01 -11.78 12.00
CA GLU A 39 -8.34 -11.61 11.38
C GLU A 39 -8.44 -10.31 10.56
N LEU A 40 -7.96 -9.17 11.10
CA LEU A 40 -7.98 -7.89 10.37
C LEU A 40 -7.05 -7.89 9.15
N VAL A 41 -5.92 -8.60 9.21
CA VAL A 41 -5.00 -8.72 8.08
C VAL A 41 -5.63 -9.59 7.00
N GLU A 42 -6.25 -10.72 7.35
CA GLU A 42 -6.97 -11.58 6.43
C GLU A 42 -8.11 -10.81 5.72
N ASP A 43 -8.95 -10.10 6.47
CA ASP A 43 -10.00 -9.23 5.94
C ASP A 43 -9.44 -8.16 4.98
N GLY A 44 -8.29 -7.57 5.34
CA GLY A 44 -7.61 -6.57 4.52
C GLY A 44 -7.08 -7.13 3.20
N VAL A 45 -6.58 -8.37 3.21
CA VAL A 45 -6.11 -9.08 2.02
C VAL A 45 -7.29 -9.44 1.13
N GLU A 46 -8.36 -10.01 1.68
CA GLU A 46 -9.56 -10.34 0.91
C GLU A 46 -10.18 -9.10 0.26
N PHE A 47 -10.22 -7.99 1.00
CA PHE A 47 -10.66 -6.71 0.45
C PHE A 47 -9.77 -6.21 -0.70
N ALA A 48 -8.44 -6.35 -0.58
CA ALA A 48 -7.50 -5.94 -1.62
C ALA A 48 -7.64 -6.80 -2.88
N ASP A 49 -7.75 -8.12 -2.72
CA ASP A 49 -7.87 -9.08 -3.83
C ASP A 49 -9.24 -9.01 -4.51
N GLY A 50 -10.30 -8.70 -3.77
CA GLY A 50 -11.66 -8.53 -4.30
C GLY A 50 -11.86 -7.24 -5.07
N ARG A 51 -10.90 -6.31 -5.05
CA ARG A 51 -11.01 -5.03 -5.75
C ARG A 51 -10.67 -5.14 -7.22
N PRO A 52 -11.47 -4.54 -8.12
CA PRO A 52 -11.15 -4.53 -9.54
C PRO A 52 -9.87 -3.73 -9.78
N LEU A 53 -9.08 -4.18 -10.75
CA LEU A 53 -7.92 -3.44 -11.21
C LEU A 53 -8.33 -2.04 -11.71
N PRO A 54 -7.50 -1.02 -11.50
CA PRO A 54 -7.79 0.33 -11.97
C PRO A 54 -7.92 0.34 -13.50
N PRO A 55 -8.83 1.16 -14.06
CA PRO A 55 -9.00 1.27 -15.50
C PRO A 55 -7.74 1.88 -16.14
N ARG A 56 -7.45 1.51 -17.39
CA ARG A 56 -6.26 2.01 -18.13
C ARG A 56 -6.16 3.53 -18.19
N SER A 57 -7.28 4.26 -18.14
CA SER A 57 -7.32 5.73 -18.10
C SER A 57 -6.64 6.31 -16.85
N GLN A 58 -6.63 5.59 -15.73
CA GLN A 58 -5.99 6.02 -14.49
C GLN A 58 -4.45 6.07 -14.58
N LEU A 59 -3.85 5.46 -15.61
CA LEU A 59 -2.40 5.46 -15.83
C LEU A 59 -1.79 6.88 -15.87
N LEU A 60 -2.56 7.86 -16.38
CA LEU A 60 -2.11 9.24 -16.55
C LEU A 60 -2.74 10.19 -15.53
N GLU A 61 -3.54 9.66 -14.61
CA GLU A 61 -4.13 10.43 -13.53
C GLU A 61 -3.03 10.82 -12.52
N ASN A 62 -3.00 12.10 -12.11
CA ASN A 62 -2.01 12.66 -11.18
C ASN A 62 -0.56 12.75 -11.67
N VAL A 63 -0.30 12.55 -12.97
CA VAL A 63 1.04 12.77 -13.56
C VAL A 63 1.35 14.26 -13.74
N PHE A 64 0.33 15.06 -14.05
CA PHE A 64 0.44 16.50 -14.23
C PHE A 64 -0.60 17.24 -13.37
N ALA A 65 -0.21 18.40 -12.85
CA ALA A 65 -1.13 19.28 -12.10
C ALA A 65 -2.23 19.87 -13.00
N ASP A 66 -1.94 20.11 -14.28
CA ASP A 66 -2.94 20.40 -15.32
C ASP A 66 -2.97 19.24 -16.34
N PRO A 67 -4.06 18.47 -16.41
CA PRO A 67 -4.18 17.33 -17.33
C PRO A 67 -4.49 17.76 -18.78
N LYS A 68 -4.67 19.05 -19.07
CA LYS A 68 -4.98 19.52 -20.43
C LYS A 68 -3.89 19.09 -21.43
N GLY A 69 -4.33 18.38 -22.47
CA GLY A 69 -3.48 17.89 -23.56
C GLY A 69 -3.00 16.45 -23.39
N PHE A 70 -2.96 15.90 -22.18
CA PHE A 70 -2.51 14.54 -21.92
C PHE A 70 -3.69 13.59 -21.72
N GLY A 71 -3.65 12.39 -22.32
CA GLY A 71 -4.74 11.42 -22.17
C GLY A 71 -4.68 10.27 -23.18
N ILE A 72 -5.46 9.22 -22.88
CA ILE A 72 -5.70 8.09 -23.79
C ILE A 72 -7.06 8.32 -24.45
N ARG A 73 -7.13 8.21 -25.78
CA ARG A 73 -8.39 8.30 -26.53
C ARG A 73 -9.27 7.05 -26.30
N PRO A 74 -10.58 7.10 -26.60
CA PRO A 74 -11.46 5.94 -26.50
C PRO A 74 -11.00 4.73 -27.34
N ASP A 75 -10.22 4.96 -28.39
CA ASP A 75 -9.60 3.95 -29.26
C ASP A 75 -8.31 3.34 -28.68
N GLY A 76 -7.84 3.79 -27.52
CA GLY A 76 -6.64 3.30 -26.85
C GLY A 76 -5.32 3.94 -27.31
N SER A 77 -5.36 4.91 -28.23
CA SER A 77 -4.19 5.67 -28.69
C SER A 77 -3.85 6.84 -27.76
N TYR A 78 -2.58 7.24 -27.71
CA TYR A 78 -2.14 8.40 -26.93
C TYR A 78 -2.49 9.71 -27.65
N ARG A 79 -3.01 10.69 -26.92
CA ARG A 79 -3.32 12.03 -27.46
C ARG A 79 -2.08 12.79 -27.95
N CYS A 80 -0.88 12.45 -27.50
CA CYS A 80 0.35 13.06 -28.03
C CYS A 80 0.67 12.66 -29.48
N ALA A 81 0.02 11.63 -30.02
CA ALA A 81 0.10 11.26 -31.42
C ALA A 81 -0.86 12.07 -32.32
N ASP A 82 -1.67 12.96 -31.73
CA ASP A 82 -2.56 13.86 -32.46
C ASP A 82 -1.75 14.95 -33.18
N PRO A 83 -1.96 15.17 -34.49
CA PRO A 83 -1.31 16.27 -35.21
C PRO A 83 -1.60 17.66 -34.61
N GLU A 84 -2.72 17.81 -33.89
CA GLU A 84 -3.10 19.04 -33.19
C GLU A 84 -2.51 19.14 -31.77
N PHE A 85 -1.71 18.17 -31.34
CA PHE A 85 -1.07 18.17 -30.01
C PHE A 85 0.02 19.26 -29.93
N THR A 86 -0.34 20.42 -29.40
CA THR A 86 0.60 21.51 -29.11
C THR A 86 1.27 21.30 -27.76
N GLN A 87 2.42 20.63 -27.76
CA GLN A 87 3.47 20.61 -26.71
C GLN A 87 3.01 20.82 -25.26
N GLY A 88 2.05 20.02 -24.76
CA GLY A 88 1.87 19.75 -23.32
C GLY A 88 1.86 20.93 -22.34
N THR A 89 1.58 22.15 -22.78
CA THR A 89 1.55 23.33 -21.92
C THR A 89 0.21 24.00 -22.12
N ALA A 90 -0.58 23.99 -21.04
CA ALA A 90 -1.72 24.88 -20.94
C ALA A 90 -1.20 26.31 -21.16
N HIS A 91 -1.61 26.95 -22.25
CA HIS A 91 -1.60 28.40 -22.27
C HIS A 91 -2.63 28.86 -21.24
N VAL A 92 -2.15 29.59 -20.23
CA VAL A 92 -2.98 30.26 -19.21
C VAL A 92 -3.87 31.31 -19.87
#